data_AF-A0A7S3I017-F1
#
_entry.id   AF-A0A7S3I017-F1
#
_cell.length_a   1.000
_cell.length_b   1.000
_cell.length_c   1.000
_cell.angle_alpha   90.00
_cell.angle_beta   90.00
_cell.angle_gamma   90.00
#
_symmetry.space_group_name_H-M   'P 1'
#
loop_
_entity.id
_entity.type
_entity.pdbx_description
1 polymer ?
#
loop_
_entity_poly.entity_id
_entity_poly.type
_entity_poly.pdbx_seq_one_letter_code
_entity_poly.pdbx_strand_id
1 'polypeptide(L)'
;KMHGKKSPGGMKRPHTTTNHSTLSKTQNFTSSKQTAHLIKADDFQSRGLTSAEVELEHLRRIVADIKRERSVTDSLQDDNAMLREQLRRSEEENAALKQENMALLDRSELLSKEILTASDYIVALEDRCYQANKTSLDLLQTLRDTEYEVETLKAYVIDLKARIAVYIPVRDCPIDKKLAEYINNYPDRAKLKIMFMRESEGVYEFGSSRVRVKVERDKIQ
;
A
#
# COMPACT_ATOMS: atom_id res chain seq x y z
N LYS A 1 21.63 6.24 9.86
CA LYS A 1 21.95 6.93 8.59
C LYS A 1 20.64 7.53 8.06
N MET A 2 20.37 8.81 8.38
CA MET A 2 19.15 9.49 7.95
C MET A 2 19.35 10.04 6.53
N HIS A 3 18.37 9.82 5.65
CA HIS A 3 18.30 10.45 4.33
C HIS A 3 17.00 11.26 4.27
N GLY A 4 17.15 12.58 4.37
CA GLY A 4 16.06 13.52 4.11
C GLY A 4 15.84 13.65 2.61
N LYS A 5 14.66 13.26 2.13
CA LYS A 5 14.16 13.63 0.81
C LYS A 5 13.24 14.84 0.97
N LYS A 6 13.69 15.99 0.46
CA LYS A 6 12.87 17.19 0.27
C LYS A 6 12.10 17.05 -1.05
N SER A 7 10.78 17.21 -0.99
CA SER A 7 9.88 17.29 -2.14
C SER A 7 10.07 18.57 -2.95
N PRO A 8 9.94 18.53 -4.29
CA PRO A 8 9.68 19.71 -5.11
C PRO A 8 8.21 19.74 -5.53
N GLY A 9 7.58 20.91 -5.57
CA GLY A 9 6.24 21.01 -6.17
C GLY A 9 5.38 22.19 -5.76
N GLY A 10 5.95 23.40 -5.68
CA GLY A 10 5.16 24.62 -5.56
C GLY A 10 4.52 24.97 -6.91
N MET A 11 3.32 24.45 -7.19
CA MET A 11 2.49 24.91 -8.29
C MET A 11 1.90 26.29 -7.94
N LYS A 12 2.48 27.33 -8.55
CA LYS A 12 1.95 28.69 -8.52
C LYS A 12 0.59 28.72 -9.23
N ARG A 13 -0.46 29.09 -8.51
CA ARG A 13 -1.77 29.42 -9.07
C ARG A 13 -1.66 30.70 -9.93
N PRO A 14 -2.25 30.77 -11.13
CA PRO A 14 -2.34 32.02 -11.84
C PRO A 14 -3.43 32.90 -11.20
N HIS A 15 -3.05 34.13 -10.84
CA HIS A 15 -3.98 35.18 -10.50
C HIS A 15 -4.75 35.58 -11.75
N THR A 16 -6.03 35.21 -11.83
CA THR A 16 -6.98 35.85 -12.74
C THR A 16 -7.45 37.15 -12.09
N THR A 17 -6.82 38.25 -12.50
CA THR A 17 -7.26 39.59 -12.13
C THR A 17 -8.56 39.89 -12.85
N THR A 18 -9.67 39.69 -12.15
CA THR A 18 -11.01 40.09 -12.57
C THR A 18 -11.07 41.62 -12.65
N ASN A 19 -10.96 42.17 -13.85
CA ASN A 19 -11.26 43.57 -14.13
C ASN A 19 -12.77 43.75 -14.32
N HIS A 20 -13.45 44.17 -13.25
CA HIS A 20 -14.79 44.73 -13.34
C HIS A 20 -14.69 46.27 -13.27
N SER A 21 -15.23 46.92 -14.32
CA SER A 21 -16.18 48.04 -14.29
C SER A 21 -15.91 49.21 -13.30
N THR A 22 -16.02 50.49 -13.62
CA THR A 22 -16.96 51.17 -14.52
C THR A 22 -16.78 52.69 -14.38
N LEU A 23 -17.29 53.41 -15.38
CA LEU A 23 -17.94 54.74 -15.26
C LEU A 23 -17.05 55.96 -14.95
N SER A 24 -16.50 56.56 -16.01
CA SER A 24 -16.43 58.01 -16.11
C SER A 24 -16.20 58.41 -17.57
N LYS A 25 -17.28 58.69 -18.33
CA LYS A 25 -17.28 59.54 -19.54
C LYS A 25 -18.70 59.59 -20.14
N THR A 26 -19.63 60.22 -19.41
CA THR A 26 -20.90 60.66 -20.00
C THR A 26 -21.36 61.95 -19.35
N GLN A 27 -20.52 62.98 -19.43
CA GLN A 27 -20.95 64.36 -19.35
C GLN A 27 -20.16 65.09 -20.43
N ASN A 28 -20.84 65.58 -21.47
CA ASN A 28 -20.46 66.71 -22.35
C ASN A 28 -21.18 66.72 -23.72
N PHE A 29 -22.06 65.76 -24.05
CA PHE A 29 -22.67 65.72 -25.40
C PHE A 29 -23.96 66.52 -25.59
N THR A 30 -24.52 67.15 -24.54
CA THR A 30 -25.79 67.89 -24.65
C THR A 30 -25.62 69.37 -25.02
N SER A 31 -24.44 69.96 -24.85
CA SER A 31 -24.24 71.41 -25.07
C SER A 31 -23.92 71.81 -26.51
N SER A 32 -23.53 70.86 -27.39
CA SER A 32 -23.14 71.17 -28.78
C SER A 32 -24.29 71.10 -29.79
N LYS A 33 -25.42 70.44 -29.48
CA LYS A 33 -26.58 70.35 -30.40
C LYS A 33 -27.39 71.66 -30.44
N GLN A 34 -27.36 72.50 -29.40
CA GLN A 34 -28.11 73.78 -29.37
C GLN A 34 -27.43 74.90 -30.17
N THR A 35 -26.09 74.95 -30.20
CA THR A 35 -25.34 76.02 -30.89
C THR A 35 -25.27 75.84 -32.42
N ALA A 36 -25.46 74.63 -32.94
CA ALA A 36 -25.51 74.37 -34.39
C ALA A 36 -26.84 74.79 -35.05
N HIS A 37 -27.88 75.04 -34.25
CA HIS A 37 -29.23 75.36 -34.74
C HIS A 37 -29.42 76.84 -35.11
N LEU A 38 -28.69 77.75 -34.46
CA LEU A 38 -28.82 79.20 -34.72
C LEU A 38 -28.00 79.70 -35.91
N ILE A 39 -26.91 79.03 -36.30
CA ILE A 39 -25.98 79.54 -37.35
C ILE A 39 -26.52 79.31 -38.78
N LYS A 40 -27.58 78.52 -38.97
CA LYS A 40 -28.06 78.14 -40.32
C LYS A 40 -29.30 78.88 -40.80
N ALA A 41 -29.98 79.67 -39.98
CA ALA A 41 -31.19 80.38 -40.40
C ALA A 41 -30.90 81.42 -41.51
N ASP A 42 -29.71 82.03 -41.51
CA ASP A 42 -29.32 83.06 -42.48
C ASP A 42 -28.94 82.52 -43.87
N ASP A 43 -28.60 81.23 -43.99
CA ASP A 43 -28.14 80.61 -45.26
C ASP A 43 -29.31 80.11 -46.15
N PHE A 44 -30.53 80.10 -45.61
CA PHE A 44 -31.71 79.67 -46.37
C PHE A 44 -32.48 80.82 -47.02
N GLN A 45 -32.42 82.04 -46.45
CA GLN A 45 -33.04 83.24 -47.04
C GLN A 45 -32.33 83.68 -48.34
N SER A 46 -31.03 83.41 -48.48
CA SER A 46 -30.22 83.72 -49.66
C SER A 46 -30.50 82.81 -50.88
N ARG A 47 -31.22 81.70 -50.69
CA ARG A 47 -31.56 80.72 -51.76
C ARG A 47 -33.00 80.81 -52.27
N GLY A 48 -33.79 81.80 -51.81
CA GLY A 48 -35.17 82.01 -52.26
C GLY A 48 -36.17 80.95 -51.81
N LEU A 49 -35.83 80.17 -50.77
CA LEU A 49 -36.70 79.12 -50.22
C LEU A 49 -37.78 79.73 -49.33
N THR A 50 -39.00 79.21 -49.46
CA THR A 50 -40.11 79.52 -48.55
C THR A 50 -39.86 78.89 -47.19
N SER A 51 -40.45 79.46 -46.12
CA SER A 51 -40.29 78.96 -44.74
C SER A 51 -40.60 77.45 -44.60
N ALA A 52 -41.56 76.95 -45.37
CA ALA A 52 -41.95 75.54 -45.36
C ALA A 52 -40.87 74.61 -45.95
N GLU A 53 -40.10 75.07 -46.94
CA GLU A 53 -39.04 74.27 -47.56
C GLU A 53 -37.82 74.12 -46.63
N VAL A 54 -37.51 75.16 -45.84
CA VAL A 54 -36.46 75.12 -44.81
C VAL A 54 -36.82 74.11 -43.71
N GLU A 55 -38.08 74.13 -43.27
CA GLU A 55 -38.60 73.19 -42.29
C GLU A 55 -38.57 71.74 -42.81
N LEU A 56 -38.99 71.51 -44.06
CA LEU A 56 -38.92 70.19 -44.69
C LEU A 56 -37.49 69.65 -44.78
N GLU A 57 -36.51 70.48 -45.15
CA GLU A 57 -35.11 70.07 -45.20
C GLU A 57 -34.54 69.77 -43.81
N HIS A 58 -34.96 70.54 -42.80
CA HIS A 58 -34.59 70.28 -41.41
C HIS A 58 -35.18 68.95 -40.90
N LEU A 59 -36.47 68.70 -41.15
CA LEU A 59 -37.13 67.44 -40.79
C LEU A 59 -36.49 66.24 -41.50
N ARG A 60 -36.08 66.37 -42.78
CA ARG A 60 -35.34 65.33 -43.51
C ARG A 60 -34.02 64.97 -42.84
N ARG A 61 -33.26 65.97 -42.36
CA ARG A 61 -32.01 65.73 -41.62
C ARG A 61 -32.25 65.02 -40.30
N ILE A 62 -33.26 65.45 -39.53
CA ILE A 62 -33.67 64.78 -38.30
C ILE A 62 -34.02 63.31 -38.58
N VAL A 63 -34.83 63.04 -39.61
CA VAL A 63 -35.19 61.67 -39.99
C VAL A 63 -33.97 60.84 -40.39
N ALA A 64 -33.00 61.42 -41.12
CA ALA A 64 -31.77 60.74 -41.47
C ALA A 64 -30.92 60.40 -40.24
N ASP A 65 -30.81 61.31 -39.28
CA ASP A 65 -30.09 61.09 -38.03
C ASP A 65 -30.78 60.03 -37.16
N ILE A 66 -32.10 60.09 -37.02
CA ILE A 66 -32.90 59.07 -36.34
C ILE A 66 -32.70 57.69 -36.98
N LYS A 67 -32.63 57.60 -38.31
CA LYS A 67 -32.35 56.33 -39.01
C LYS A 67 -30.96 55.80 -38.69
N ARG A 68 -29.94 56.65 -38.59
CA ARG A 68 -28.59 56.22 -38.18
C ARG A 68 -28.56 55.76 -36.74
N GLU A 69 -29.16 56.52 -35.82
CA GLU A 69 -29.27 56.14 -34.40
C GLU A 69 -30.02 54.81 -34.23
N ARG A 70 -31.10 54.59 -34.99
CA ARG A 70 -31.82 53.31 -35.02
C ARG A 70 -30.94 52.16 -35.50
N SER A 71 -30.20 52.34 -36.60
CA SER A 71 -29.27 51.32 -37.12
C SER A 71 -28.19 50.94 -36.09
N VAL A 72 -27.63 51.92 -35.39
CA VAL A 72 -26.68 51.68 -34.29
C VAL A 72 -27.36 50.92 -33.14
N THR A 73 -28.59 51.30 -32.78
CA THR A 73 -29.36 50.64 -31.72
C THR A 73 -29.63 49.17 -32.07
N ASP A 74 -30.03 48.88 -33.32
CA ASP A 74 -30.29 47.53 -33.81
C ASP A 74 -29.00 46.68 -33.77
N SER A 75 -27.86 47.24 -34.24
CA SER A 75 -26.56 46.57 -34.16
C SER A 75 -26.13 46.27 -32.72
N LEU A 76 -26.30 47.22 -31.80
CA LEU A 76 -26.00 47.01 -30.39
C LEU A 76 -26.94 45.98 -29.74
N GLN A 77 -28.18 45.88 -30.21
CA GLN A 77 -29.13 44.89 -29.75
C GLN A 77 -28.71 43.48 -30.17
N ASP A 78 -28.23 43.32 -31.40
CA ASP A 78 -27.68 42.05 -31.92
C ASP A 78 -26.42 41.62 -31.15
N ASP A 79 -25.49 42.55 -30.92
CA ASP A 79 -24.28 42.29 -30.13
C ASP A 79 -24.61 41.87 -28.69
N ASN A 80 -25.57 42.56 -28.05
CA ASN A 80 -26.04 42.18 -26.72
C ASN A 80 -26.69 40.80 -26.69
N ALA A 81 -27.43 40.41 -27.74
CA ALA A 81 -28.02 39.09 -27.86
C ALA A 81 -26.93 38.00 -27.97
N MET A 82 -25.91 38.25 -28.80
CA MET A 82 -24.76 37.35 -28.94
C MET A 82 -23.97 37.20 -27.63
N LEU A 83 -23.69 38.31 -26.93
CA LEU A 83 -22.97 38.27 -25.64
C LEU A 83 -23.75 37.51 -24.56
N ARG A 84 -25.08 37.66 -24.52
CA ARG A 84 -25.94 36.90 -23.59
C ARG A 84 -25.89 35.40 -23.88
N GLU A 85 -25.90 35.01 -25.15
CA GLU A 85 -25.79 33.59 -25.53
C GLU A 85 -24.41 33.02 -25.21
N GLN A 86 -23.33 33.79 -25.42
CA GLN A 86 -21.99 33.39 -25.01
C GLN A 86 -21.88 33.23 -23.50
N LEU A 87 -22.46 34.15 -22.73
CA LEU A 87 -22.50 34.06 -21.27
C LEU A 87 -23.25 32.81 -20.81
N ARG A 88 -24.43 32.54 -21.39
CA ARG A 88 -25.22 31.34 -21.09
C ARG A 88 -24.42 30.05 -21.34
N ARG A 89 -23.75 29.94 -22.49
CA ARG A 89 -22.92 28.76 -22.80
C ARG A 89 -21.77 28.59 -21.81
N SER A 90 -21.11 29.68 -21.45
CA SER A 90 -20.03 29.66 -20.45
C SER A 90 -20.54 29.28 -19.06
N GLU A 91 -21.73 29.73 -18.66
CA GLU A 91 -22.36 29.34 -17.40
C GLU A 91 -22.71 27.86 -17.38
N GLU A 92 -23.23 27.31 -18.48
CA GLU A 92 -23.53 25.89 -18.64
C GLU A 92 -22.26 25.02 -18.58
N GLU A 93 -21.19 25.43 -19.28
CA GLU A 93 -19.90 24.74 -19.24
C GLU A 93 -19.29 24.78 -17.83
N ASN A 94 -19.34 25.93 -17.15
CA ASN A 94 -18.88 26.05 -15.77
C ASN A 94 -19.69 25.20 -14.80
N ALA A 95 -20.99 25.06 -15.01
CA ALA A 95 -21.83 24.18 -14.20
C ALA A 95 -21.45 22.71 -14.40
N ALA A 96 -21.24 22.28 -15.65
CA ALA A 96 -20.79 20.93 -15.97
C ALA A 96 -19.42 20.61 -15.37
N LEU A 97 -18.44 21.53 -15.50
CA LEU A 97 -17.11 21.38 -14.92
C LEU A 97 -17.15 21.32 -13.38
N LYS A 98 -18.02 22.09 -12.73
CA LYS A 98 -18.20 21.99 -11.27
C LYS A 98 -18.75 20.64 -10.86
N GLN A 99 -19.72 20.11 -11.59
CA GLN A 99 -20.29 18.79 -11.33
C GLN A 99 -19.24 17.68 -11.51
N GLU A 100 -18.45 17.75 -12.58
CA GLU A 100 -17.36 16.79 -12.82
C GLU A 100 -16.30 16.85 -11.72
N ASN A 101 -15.89 18.06 -11.29
CA ASN A 101 -14.94 18.22 -10.19
C ASN A 101 -15.48 17.63 -8.88
N MET A 102 -16.77 17.79 -8.59
CA MET A 102 -17.39 17.16 -7.42
C MET A 102 -17.32 15.62 -7.52
N ALA A 103 -17.67 15.04 -8.67
CA ALA A 103 -17.59 13.60 -8.86
C ALA A 103 -16.14 13.06 -8.75
N LEU A 104 -15.16 13.82 -9.21
CA LEU A 104 -13.74 13.47 -9.06
C LEU A 104 -13.29 13.52 -7.59
N LEU A 105 -13.77 14.49 -6.81
CA LEU A 105 -13.48 14.57 -5.37
C LEU A 105 -14.07 13.37 -4.63
N ASP A 106 -15.33 13.02 -4.91
CA ASP A 106 -15.99 11.86 -4.30
C ASP A 106 -15.23 10.55 -4.63
N ARG A 107 -14.80 10.39 -5.89
CA ARG A 107 -13.99 9.25 -6.31
C ARG A 107 -12.62 9.21 -5.62
N SER A 108 -11.99 10.38 -5.46
CA SER A 108 -10.72 10.50 -4.75
C SER A 108 -10.85 10.09 -3.29
N GLU A 109 -11.97 10.44 -2.64
CA GLU A 109 -12.24 10.05 -1.26
C GLU A 109 -12.45 8.54 -1.12
N LEU A 110 -13.23 7.93 -2.04
CA LEU A 110 -13.43 6.48 -2.07
C LEU A 110 -12.12 5.71 -2.22
N LEU A 111 -11.27 6.11 -3.17
CA LEU A 111 -9.95 5.50 -3.36
C LEU A 111 -9.07 5.67 -2.13
N SER A 112 -9.10 6.84 -1.48
CA SER A 112 -8.34 7.05 -0.24
C SER A 112 -8.79 6.10 0.86
N LYS A 113 -10.10 5.86 0.99
CA LYS A 113 -10.66 4.90 1.96
C LYS A 113 -10.27 3.45 1.65
N GLU A 114 -10.30 3.06 0.38
CA GLU A 114 -9.84 1.73 -0.05
C GLU A 114 -8.36 1.51 0.25
N ILE A 115 -7.52 2.52 0.00
CA ILE A 115 -6.08 2.46 0.32
C ILE A 115 -5.86 2.30 1.82
N LEU A 116 -6.59 3.05 2.67
CA LEU A 116 -6.50 2.89 4.12
C LEU A 116 -6.89 1.47 4.55
N THR A 117 -8.00 0.94 4.01
CA THR A 117 -8.45 -0.42 4.32
C THR A 117 -7.42 -1.48 3.90
N ALA A 118 -6.82 -1.33 2.73
CA ALA A 118 -5.77 -2.22 2.25
C ALA A 118 -4.49 -2.11 3.10
N SER A 119 -4.14 -0.90 3.54
CA SER A 119 -3.01 -0.64 4.43
C SER A 119 -3.20 -1.34 5.78
N ASP A 120 -4.38 -1.21 6.40
CA ASP A 120 -4.71 -1.87 7.66
C ASP A 120 -4.63 -3.40 7.55
N TYR A 121 -5.10 -3.94 6.41
CA TYR A 121 -5.01 -5.36 6.13
C TYR A 121 -3.57 -5.86 6.02
N ILE A 122 -2.69 -5.10 5.36
CA ILE A 122 -1.26 -5.44 5.24
C ILE A 122 -0.61 -5.47 6.61
N VAL A 123 -0.84 -4.44 7.45
CA VAL A 123 -0.30 -4.40 8.83
C VAL A 123 -0.76 -5.60 9.63
N ALA A 124 -2.04 -5.96 9.56
CA ALA A 124 -2.58 -7.13 10.26
C ALA A 124 -2.01 -8.47 9.76
N LEU A 125 -1.58 -8.55 8.50
CA LEU A 125 -0.89 -9.72 7.95
C LEU A 125 0.58 -9.77 8.38
N GLU A 126 1.27 -8.63 8.38
CA GLU A 126 2.66 -8.52 8.83
C GLU A 126 2.78 -8.95 10.30
N ASP A 127 1.88 -8.50 11.15
CA ASP A 127 1.82 -8.92 12.56
C ASP A 127 1.63 -10.44 12.69
N ARG A 128 0.71 -11.03 11.92
CA ARG A 128 0.49 -12.49 11.94
C ARG A 128 1.72 -13.26 11.47
N CYS A 129 2.37 -12.79 10.41
CA CYS A 129 3.60 -13.38 9.89
C CYS A 129 4.73 -13.31 10.92
N TYR A 130 4.89 -12.14 11.55
CA TYR A 130 5.86 -11.94 12.62
C TYR A 130 5.63 -12.90 13.79
N GLN A 131 4.39 -13.03 14.28
CA GLN A 131 4.08 -13.95 15.37
C GLN A 131 4.35 -15.41 14.98
N ALA A 132 3.95 -15.84 13.77
CA ALA A 132 4.21 -17.20 13.29
C ALA A 132 5.72 -17.51 13.18
N ASN A 133 6.51 -16.56 12.69
CA ASN A 133 7.96 -16.69 12.62
C ASN A 133 8.60 -16.73 14.01
N LYS A 134 8.11 -15.92 14.95
CA LYS A 134 8.58 -15.93 16.33
C LYS A 134 8.33 -17.29 16.99
N THR A 135 7.11 -17.82 16.90
CA THR A 135 6.78 -19.15 17.41
C THR A 135 7.63 -20.23 16.73
N SER A 136 7.85 -20.15 15.42
CA SER A 136 8.69 -21.10 14.70
C SER A 136 10.14 -21.09 15.21
N LEU A 137 10.67 -19.90 15.51
CA LEU A 137 12.01 -19.76 16.08
C LEU A 137 12.10 -20.39 17.47
N ASP A 138 11.11 -20.13 18.33
CA ASP A 138 11.05 -20.70 19.69
C ASP A 138 10.97 -22.24 19.66
N LEU A 139 10.19 -22.79 18.72
CA LEU A 139 10.10 -24.24 18.50
C LEU A 139 11.43 -24.83 18.02
N LEU A 140 12.13 -24.17 17.10
CA LEU A 140 13.44 -24.63 16.62
C LEU A 140 14.50 -24.61 17.73
N GLN A 141 14.48 -23.59 18.60
CA GLN A 141 15.36 -23.55 19.77
C GLN A 141 15.08 -24.71 20.72
N THR A 142 13.80 -24.93 21.03
CA THR A 142 13.37 -26.05 21.87
C THR A 142 13.80 -27.39 21.28
N LEU A 143 13.60 -27.59 19.97
CA LEU A 143 13.99 -28.81 19.27
C LEU A 143 15.49 -29.07 19.41
N ARG A 144 16.33 -28.09 19.08
CA ARG A 144 17.79 -28.19 19.21
C ARG A 144 18.20 -28.55 20.65
N ASP A 145 17.58 -27.91 21.64
CA ASP A 145 17.92 -28.15 23.05
C ASP A 145 17.53 -29.58 23.47
N THR A 146 16.37 -30.07 23.02
CA THR A 146 15.96 -31.47 23.23
C THR A 146 16.84 -32.47 22.47
N GLU A 147 17.30 -32.15 21.27
CA GLU A 147 18.24 -32.99 20.51
C GLU A 147 19.56 -33.15 21.25
N TYR A 148 20.07 -32.07 21.85
CA TYR A 148 21.28 -32.09 22.66
C TYR A 148 21.12 -32.93 23.94
N GLU A 149 19.98 -32.80 24.62
CA GLU A 149 19.66 -33.63 25.79
C GLU A 149 19.58 -35.12 25.41
N VAL A 150 18.91 -35.45 24.32
CA VAL A 150 18.82 -36.82 23.80
C VAL A 150 20.20 -37.38 23.51
N GLU A 151 21.08 -36.61 22.87
CA GLU A 151 22.43 -37.07 22.55
C GLU A 151 23.27 -37.30 23.81
N THR A 152 23.14 -36.42 24.79
CA THR A 152 23.76 -36.56 26.11
C THR A 152 23.27 -37.83 26.82
N LEU A 153 21.95 -38.07 26.84
CA LEU A 153 21.36 -39.27 27.45
C LEU A 153 21.79 -40.55 26.73
N LYS A 154 21.89 -40.55 25.40
CA LYS A 154 22.42 -41.68 24.63
C LYS A 154 23.85 -42.01 25.05
N ALA A 155 24.72 -41.00 25.18
CA ALA A 155 26.10 -41.19 25.64
C ALA A 155 26.12 -41.84 27.03
N TYR A 156 25.31 -41.35 27.97
CA TYR A 156 25.16 -41.97 29.29
C TYR A 156 24.70 -43.44 29.19
N VAL A 157 23.70 -43.75 28.37
CA VAL A 157 23.22 -45.13 28.19
C VAL A 157 24.32 -46.03 27.63
N ILE A 158 25.11 -45.57 26.67
CA ILE A 158 26.25 -46.31 26.12
C ILE A 158 27.26 -46.61 27.24
N ASP A 159 27.63 -45.61 28.03
CA ASP A 159 28.57 -45.77 29.14
C ASP A 159 28.05 -46.70 30.24
N LEU A 160 26.75 -46.64 30.56
CA LEU A 160 26.11 -47.54 31.51
C LEU A 160 26.10 -48.98 30.97
N LYS A 161 25.72 -49.17 29.70
CA LYS A 161 25.73 -50.50 29.05
C LYS A 161 27.12 -51.10 29.02
N ALA A 162 28.15 -50.31 28.74
CA ALA A 162 29.54 -50.74 28.78
C ALA A 162 29.96 -51.17 30.21
N ARG A 163 29.52 -50.44 31.24
CA ARG A 163 29.80 -50.77 32.65
C ARG A 163 29.06 -52.01 33.14
N ILE A 164 27.81 -52.23 32.72
CA ILE A 164 26.94 -53.34 33.14
C ILE A 164 27.09 -54.57 32.22
N ALA A 165 28.05 -54.59 31.29
CA ALA A 165 28.37 -55.76 30.48
C ALA A 165 29.04 -56.88 31.31
N VAL A 166 28.34 -57.37 32.34
CA VAL A 166 28.65 -58.52 33.17
C VAL A 166 27.75 -59.69 32.81
N TYR A 167 28.29 -60.90 32.88
CA TYR A 167 27.56 -62.15 32.85
C TYR A 167 26.79 -62.32 34.17
N ILE A 168 25.49 -62.54 34.08
CA ILE A 168 24.60 -62.70 35.23
C ILE A 168 24.28 -64.18 35.37
N PRO A 169 24.78 -64.87 36.41
CA PRO A 169 24.51 -66.29 36.59
C PRO A 169 23.09 -66.55 37.08
N VAL A 170 22.55 -67.71 36.72
CA VAL A 170 21.35 -68.26 37.34
C VAL A 170 21.64 -68.60 38.81
N ARG A 171 20.78 -68.09 39.70
CA ARG A 171 20.98 -68.10 41.16
C ARG A 171 21.23 -69.49 41.75
N ASP A 172 20.68 -70.54 41.15
CA ASP A 172 20.73 -71.89 41.70
C ASP A 172 21.69 -72.82 40.95
N CYS A 173 22.43 -72.31 39.95
CA CYS A 173 23.37 -73.10 39.18
C CYS A 173 24.82 -72.83 39.65
N PRO A 174 25.50 -73.79 40.31
CA PRO A 174 26.87 -73.60 40.79
C PRO A 174 27.88 -73.44 39.65
N ILE A 175 27.66 -74.14 38.53
CA ILE A 175 28.47 -74.04 37.31
C ILE A 175 28.40 -72.62 36.75
N ASP A 176 27.20 -72.04 36.73
CA ASP A 176 26.96 -70.72 36.17
C ASP A 176 27.59 -69.61 37.02
N LYS A 177 27.54 -69.74 38.35
CA LYS A 177 28.22 -68.82 39.27
C LYS A 177 29.73 -68.79 39.04
N LYS A 178 30.34 -69.96 38.86
CA LYS A 178 31.78 -70.07 38.57
C LYS A 178 32.12 -69.53 37.18
N LEU A 179 31.29 -69.79 36.19
CA LEU A 179 31.44 -69.23 34.85
C LEU A 179 31.30 -67.69 34.86
N ALA A 180 30.36 -67.16 35.63
CA ALA A 180 30.21 -65.72 35.83
C ALA A 180 31.45 -65.09 36.46
N GLU A 181 31.99 -65.71 37.50
CA GLU A 181 33.22 -65.27 38.17
C GLU A 181 34.40 -65.25 37.18
N TYR A 182 34.51 -66.26 36.33
CA TYR A 182 35.53 -66.33 35.29
C TYR A 182 35.37 -65.27 34.20
N ILE A 183 34.18 -65.17 33.59
CA ILE A 183 33.89 -64.23 32.50
C ILE A 183 33.99 -62.78 32.99
N ASN A 184 33.48 -62.46 34.18
CA ASN A 184 33.42 -61.09 34.68
C ASN A 184 34.80 -60.53 35.08
N ASN A 185 35.72 -61.40 35.49
CA ASN A 185 37.08 -61.02 35.89
C ASN A 185 38.11 -61.11 34.74
N TYR A 186 37.70 -61.56 33.55
CA TYR A 186 38.60 -61.71 32.41
C TYR A 186 39.01 -60.34 31.81
N PRO A 187 40.30 -60.10 31.52
CA PRO A 187 40.72 -58.92 30.75
C PRO A 187 40.11 -59.00 29.35
N ASP A 188 39.35 -57.99 28.91
CA ASP A 188 38.47 -58.04 27.72
C ASP A 188 37.17 -58.87 27.86
N ARG A 189 36.54 -58.92 29.05
CA ARG A 189 35.24 -59.58 29.29
C ARG A 189 34.12 -59.31 28.26
N ALA A 190 34.16 -58.16 27.58
CA ALA A 190 33.20 -57.80 26.53
C ALA A 190 33.16 -58.81 25.37
N LYS A 191 34.30 -59.42 25.03
CA LYS A 191 34.40 -60.44 23.96
C LYS A 191 33.87 -61.79 24.43
N LEU A 192 34.16 -62.20 25.67
CA LEU A 192 33.72 -63.48 26.21
C LEU A 192 32.20 -63.56 26.39
N LYS A 193 31.55 -62.47 26.83
CA LYS A 193 30.09 -62.46 27.08
C LYS A 193 29.28 -62.74 25.82
N ILE A 194 29.73 -62.26 24.66
CA ILE A 194 29.06 -62.51 23.36
C ILE A 194 29.22 -63.97 22.94
N MET A 195 30.31 -64.61 23.35
CA MET A 195 30.60 -65.98 22.94
C MET A 195 29.90 -67.00 23.82
N PHE A 196 29.68 -66.74 25.12
CA PHE A 196 29.07 -67.71 26.04
C PHE A 196 27.56 -67.47 26.24
N MET A 197 26.73 -68.29 25.58
CA MET A 197 25.27 -68.31 25.77
C MET A 197 24.85 -69.59 26.50
N ARG A 198 24.06 -69.46 27.57
CA ARG A 198 23.56 -70.64 28.32
C ARG A 198 22.36 -71.24 27.62
N GLU A 199 22.40 -72.53 27.31
CA GLU A 199 21.24 -73.29 26.85
C GLU A 199 20.57 -74.04 28.02
N SER A 200 21.36 -74.79 28.79
CA SER A 200 20.90 -75.54 29.96
C SER A 200 22.02 -75.65 31.00
N GLU A 201 21.75 -76.24 32.16
CA GLU A 201 22.80 -76.47 33.16
C GLU A 201 23.94 -77.31 32.60
N GLY A 202 25.17 -76.80 32.71
CA GLY A 202 26.38 -77.44 32.19
C GLY A 202 26.52 -77.45 30.66
N VAL A 203 25.61 -76.80 29.91
CA VAL A 203 25.66 -76.75 28.44
C VAL A 203 25.56 -75.31 27.96
N TYR A 204 26.60 -74.90 27.26
CA TYR A 204 26.79 -73.54 26.79
C TYR A 204 27.14 -73.54 25.31
N GLU A 205 26.72 -72.52 24.60
CA GLU A 205 27.21 -72.21 23.27
C GLU A 205 28.43 -71.30 23.42
N PHE A 206 29.53 -71.65 22.75
CA PHE A 206 30.74 -70.85 22.60
C PHE A 206 31.02 -70.57 21.12
N GLY A 207 30.66 -69.37 20.67
CA GLY A 207 30.69 -69.06 19.23
C GLY A 207 29.65 -69.90 18.48
N SER A 208 30.09 -70.75 17.54
CA SER A 208 29.20 -71.67 16.80
C SER A 208 29.21 -73.11 17.36
N SER A 209 29.90 -73.33 18.47
CA SER A 209 30.12 -74.67 19.03
C SER A 209 29.41 -74.83 20.36
N ARG A 210 28.72 -75.95 20.52
CA ARG A 210 28.11 -76.35 21.79
C ARG A 210 29.16 -77.02 22.68
N VAL A 211 29.38 -76.48 23.87
CA VAL A 211 30.37 -76.96 24.85
C VAL A 211 29.68 -77.41 26.13
N ARG A 212 30.16 -78.51 26.71
CA ARG A 212 29.77 -78.93 28.06
C ARG A 212 30.79 -78.41 29.04
N VAL A 213 30.31 -77.73 30.08
CA VAL A 213 31.14 -77.14 31.12
C VAL A 213 30.83 -77.87 32.43
N LYS A 214 31.86 -78.39 33.09
CA LYS A 214 31.73 -78.95 34.44
C LYS A 214 32.63 -78.20 35.41
N VAL A 215 32.24 -78.16 36.67
CA VAL A 215 33.09 -77.64 37.75
C VAL A 215 33.64 -78.82 38.53
N GLU A 216 34.96 -78.96 38.55
CA GLU A 216 35.66 -80.02 39.25
C GLU A 216 36.76 -79.42 40.13
N ARG A 217 36.68 -79.65 41.45
CA ARG A 217 37.59 -79.05 42.46
C ARG A 217 37.73 -77.53 42.31
N ASP A 218 36.59 -76.84 42.22
CA ASP A 218 36.48 -75.38 42.03
C ASP A 218 37.09 -74.80 40.74
N LYS A 219 37.49 -75.67 39.79
CA LYS A 219 37.97 -75.25 38.47
C LYS A 219 36.97 -75.62 37.38
N ILE A 220 36.85 -74.73 36.40
CA ILE A 220 36.08 -74.96 35.18
C ILE A 220 36.88 -75.91 34.27
N GLN A 221 36.25 -76.99 33.81
CA GLN A 221 36.78 -77.95 32.83
C GLN A 221 35.82 -78.13 31.65
#